data_AF-A0A075GEK4-F1
#
_entry.id   AF-A0A075GEK4-F1
#
_cell.length_a   1.000
_cell.length_b   1.000
_cell.length_c   1.000
_cell.angle_alpha   90.00
_cell.angle_beta   90.00
_cell.angle_gamma   90.00
#
_symmetry.space_group_name_H-M   'P 1'
#
loop_
_entity.id
_entity.type
_entity.pdbx_description
1 polymer ?
#
loop_
_entity_poly.entity_id
_entity_poly.type
_entity_poly.pdbx_seq_one_letter_code
_entity_poly.pdbx_strand_id
1 'polypeptide(L)' 'MVGKKVAAFCIIIIGMLVTIPFNYIYGIGDFEVDAVWAIVGIVMIASGFYLLKTKF' A
#
# COMPACT_ATOMS: atom_id res chain seq x y z
N MET A 1 19.02 -9.60 7.88
CA MET A 1 17.88 -10.32 7.24
C MET A 1 16.52 -9.94 7.84
N VAL A 2 16.42 -9.74 9.17
CA VAL A 2 15.16 -9.34 9.85
C VAL A 2 14.62 -8.00 9.34
N GLY A 3 15.48 -6.98 9.17
CA GLY A 3 15.04 -5.63 8.78
C GLY A 3 14.30 -5.53 7.45
N LYS A 4 14.63 -6.34 6.43
CA LYS A 4 13.95 -6.32 5.12
C LYS A 4 12.55 -6.96 5.16
N LYS A 5 12.35 -8.01 5.97
CA LYS A 5 11.02 -8.59 6.20
C LYS A 5 10.12 -7.62 6.95
N VAL A 6 10.66 -6.92 7.95
CA VAL A 6 9.95 -5.87 8.68
C VAL A 6 9.57 -4.73 7.73
N ALA A 7 10.50 -4.27 6.89
CA ALA A 7 10.22 -3.23 5.89
C ALA A 7 9.09 -3.61 4.92
N ALA A 8 9.10 -4.85 4.39
CA ALA A 8 8.05 -5.30 3.51
C ALA A 8 6.68 -5.38 4.20
N PHE A 9 6.63 -5.85 5.44
CA PHE A 9 5.40 -5.90 6.24
C PHE A 9 4.87 -4.49 6.54
N CYS A 10 5.75 -3.54 6.87
CA CYS A 10 5.41 -2.13 7.07
C CYS A 10 4.82 -1.51 5.80
N ILE A 11 5.42 -1.75 4.63
CA ILE A 11 4.92 -1.20 3.36
C ILE A 11 3.52 -1.76 3.02
N ILE A 12 3.27 -3.03 3.30
CA ILE A 12 1.94 -3.66 3.09
C ILE A 12 0.90 -3.04 4.05
N ILE A 13 1.25 -2.88 5.34
CA ILE A 13 0.36 -2.26 6.33
C ILE A 13 0.08 -0.80 5.97
N ILE A 14 1.10 -0.02 5.59
CA ILE A 14 0.95 1.37 5.15
C ILE A 14 0.07 1.44 3.90
N GLY A 15 0.27 0.55 2.93
CA GLY A 15 -0.57 0.47 1.73
C GLY A 15 -2.05 0.27 2.07
N MET A 16 -2.38 -0.61 3.01
CA MET A 16 -3.76 -0.79 3.50
C MET A 16 -4.26 0.41 4.33
N LEU A 17 -3.42 0.97 5.19
CA LEU A 17 -3.75 2.11 6.06
C LEU A 17 -3.91 3.41 5.29
N VAL A 18 -3.37 3.54 4.09
CA VAL A 18 -3.57 4.71 3.24
C VAL A 18 -4.88 4.57 2.48
N THR A 19 -5.20 3.39 1.95
CA THR A 19 -6.41 3.18 1.13
C THR A 19 -7.71 3.19 1.94
N ILE A 20 -7.71 2.67 3.17
CA ILE A 20 -8.92 2.59 4.02
C ILE A 20 -9.44 3.98 4.48
N PRO A 21 -8.62 4.84 5.12
CA PRO A 21 -9.08 6.14 5.60
C PRO A 21 -9.17 7.20 4.49
N PHE A 22 -8.47 7.07 3.35
CA PHE A 22 -8.69 8.01 2.23
C PHE A 22 -10.13 7.95 1.73
N ASN A 23 -10.66 6.74 1.56
CA ASN A 23 -12.07 6.50 1.19
C ASN A 23 -13.05 7.08 2.23
N TYR A 24 -12.66 7.15 3.50
CA TYR A 24 -13.54 7.54 4.60
C TYR A 24 -13.44 9.03 4.99
N ILE A 25 -12.24 9.64 4.94
CA ILE A 25 -11.97 11.01 5.40
C ILE A 25 -12.49 12.04 4.39
N TYR A 26 -12.33 11.76 3.11
CA TYR A 26 -12.58 12.78 2.09
C TYR A 26 -14.04 12.82 1.64
N GLY A 27 -14.82 11.74 1.80
CA GLY A 27 -16.20 11.70 1.31
C GLY A 27 -16.33 12.12 -0.15
N ILE A 28 -15.25 11.93 -0.93
CA ILE A 28 -15.08 12.49 -2.27
C ILE A 28 -15.78 11.56 -3.27
N GLY A 29 -16.68 12.14 -4.06
CA GLY A 29 -17.31 11.50 -5.22
C GLY A 29 -16.49 11.63 -6.51
N ASP A 30 -15.27 12.16 -6.45
CA ASP A 30 -14.38 12.32 -7.60
C ASP A 30 -13.48 11.10 -7.76
N PHE A 31 -13.97 10.19 -8.61
CA PHE A 31 -13.34 8.94 -9.05
C PHE A 31 -11.82 9.02 -9.32
N GLU A 32 -11.32 10.17 -9.76
CA GLU A 32 -9.90 10.37 -10.07
C GLU A 32 -8.99 10.30 -8.82
N VAL A 33 -9.43 10.84 -7.68
CA VAL A 33 -8.64 10.81 -6.43
C VAL A 33 -8.58 9.38 -5.89
N ASP A 34 -9.72 8.67 -5.93
CA ASP A 34 -9.81 7.26 -5.51
C ASP A 34 -8.96 6.36 -6.39
N ALA A 35 -8.96 6.58 -7.71
CA ALA A 35 -8.16 5.80 -8.65
C ALA A 35 -6.64 5.98 -8.39
N VAL A 36 -6.17 7.20 -8.15
CA VAL A 36 -4.76 7.47 -7.86
C VAL A 36 -4.32 6.77 -6.56
N TRP A 37 -5.11 6.88 -5.48
CA TRP A 37 -4.76 6.25 -4.21
C TRP A 37 -4.87 4.72 -4.24
N ALA A 38 -5.83 4.17 -4.99
CA ALA A 38 -5.91 2.73 -5.23
C ALA A 38 -4.66 2.20 -5.95
N ILE A 39 -4.19 2.90 -6.99
CA ILE A 39 -2.97 2.52 -7.72
C ILE A 39 -1.76 2.57 -6.77
N VAL A 40 -1.63 3.64 -5.98
CA VAL A 40 -0.53 3.79 -5.01
C VAL A 40 -0.54 2.66 -3.96
N GLY A 41 -1.70 2.29 -3.44
CA GLY A 41 -1.86 1.15 -2.52
C GLY A 41 -1.48 -0.19 -3.14
N ILE A 42 -1.90 -0.44 -4.38
CA ILE A 42 -1.54 -1.67 -5.13
C ILE A 42 -0.03 -1.74 -5.35
N VAL A 43 0.61 -0.64 -5.75
CA VAL A 43 2.07 -0.59 -5.98
C VAL A 43 2.84 -0.86 -4.69
N MET A 44 2.41 -0.30 -3.56
CA MET A 44 3.02 -0.58 -2.25
C MET A 44 2.88 -2.06 -1.86
N ILE A 45 1.68 -2.64 -1.99
CA ILE A 45 1.44 -4.06 -1.69
C ILE A 45 2.29 -4.95 -2.61
N ALA A 46 2.30 -4.69 -3.92
CA ALA A 46 3.07 -5.45 -4.90
C ALA A 46 4.59 -5.35 -4.63
N SER A 47 5.08 -4.18 -4.25
CA SER A 47 6.48 -3.98 -3.85
C SER A 47 6.83 -4.75 -2.58
N GLY A 48 5.95 -4.74 -1.58
CA GLY A 48 6.10 -5.55 -0.37
C GLY A 48 6.13 -7.04 -0.69
N PHE A 49 5.22 -7.53 -1.53
CA PHE A 49 5.23 -8.92 -2.00
C PHE A 49 6.48 -9.27 -2.80
N TYR A 50 6.94 -8.39 -3.70
CA TYR A 50 8.18 -8.58 -4.45
C TYR A 50 9.38 -8.71 -3.51
N LEU A 51 9.51 -7.80 -2.54
CA LEU A 51 10.58 -7.83 -1.53
C LEU A 51 10.53 -9.08 -0.63
N LEU A 52 9.35 -9.69 -0.45
CA LEU A 52 9.18 -10.95 0.27
C LEU A 52 9.47 -12.18 -0.60
N LYS A 53 9.12 -12.14 -1.89
CA LYS A 53 9.22 -13.26 -2.84
C LYS A 53 10.61 -13.37 -3.46
N THR A 54 11.28 -12.24 -3.67
CA THR A 54 12.71 -12.22 -3.99
C THR A 54 13.44 -12.72 -2.74
N LYS A 55 13.72 -14.03 -2.72
CA LYS A 55 14.70 -14.60 -1.79
C LYS A 55 16.00 -13.84 -2.05
N PHE A 56 16.43 -13.08 -1.05
CA PHE A 56 17.83 -12.73 -0.80
C PHE A 56 18.62 -12.13 -1.96
#